data_AF-A0A1A9HHC8-F1
#
_entry.id   AF-A0A1A9HHC8-F1
#
_cell.length_a   1.000
_cell.length_b   1.000
_cell.length_c   1.000
_cell.angle_alpha   90.00
_cell.angle_beta   90.00
_cell.angle_gamma   90.00
#
_symmetry.space_group_name_H-M   'P 1'
#
loop_
_entity.id
_entity.type
_entity.pdbx_description
1 polymer ?
#
loop_
_entity_poly.entity_id
_entity_poly.type
_entity_poly.pdbx_seq_one_letter_code
_entity_poly.pdbx_strand_id
1 'polypeptide(L)'
;MTGSSFKHVVAATAHFHRLVRARLVIEDGLAHAQTQILGAARLAGLLMFRSFRVDIAALSPGMRLASEEAELHGARLREVLMATLQQLGHALHLDDVDHRGASASLSQLAFIDVHERLTLPVLAYLERSPMGVRDAAVAAATATAGLIHDHAPAMPAHQATALALHGFEEGLTTVPWPLASTCAAIFGQPSCAYISTMS
;
A
#
# COMPACT_ATOMS: atom_id res chain seq x y z
N MET A 1 -20.66 0.22 5.71
CA MET A 1 -20.30 1.25 4.71
C MET A 1 -21.58 1.76 4.06
N THR A 2 -21.76 3.08 3.96
CA THR A 2 -22.85 3.66 3.16
C THR A 2 -22.56 3.45 1.66
N GLY A 3 -23.59 3.43 0.81
CA GLY A 3 -23.41 3.22 -0.63
C GLY A 3 -22.50 4.25 -1.33
N SER A 4 -22.32 5.44 -0.72
CA SER A 4 -21.38 6.47 -1.21
C SER A 4 -19.93 6.15 -0.88
N SER A 5 -19.63 5.71 0.35
CA SER A 5 -18.26 5.33 0.77
C SER A 5 -17.73 4.16 -0.08
N PHE A 6 -18.57 3.16 -0.38
CA PHE A 6 -18.19 2.04 -1.24
C PHE A 6 -17.77 2.47 -2.65
N LYS A 7 -18.49 3.41 -3.28
CA LYS A 7 -18.16 3.91 -4.63
C LYS A 7 -16.78 4.56 -4.68
N HIS A 8 -16.42 5.33 -3.64
CA HIS A 8 -15.11 5.95 -3.56
C HIS A 8 -14.01 4.90 -3.43
N VAL A 9 -14.19 3.88 -2.58
CA VAL A 9 -13.21 2.79 -2.40
C VAL A 9 -12.96 2.05 -3.72
N VAL A 10 -14.01 1.76 -4.49
CA VAL A 10 -13.88 1.13 -5.83
C VAL A 10 -13.11 2.04 -6.80
N ALA A 11 -13.43 3.33 -6.84
CA ALA A 11 -12.72 4.29 -7.70
C ALA A 11 -11.24 4.43 -7.34
N ALA A 12 -10.92 4.50 -6.04
CA ALA A 12 -9.55 4.55 -5.54
C ALA A 12 -8.80 3.26 -5.81
N THR A 13 -9.44 2.10 -5.65
CA THR A 13 -8.85 0.78 -5.98
C THR A 13 -8.39 0.77 -7.43
N ALA A 14 -9.27 1.15 -8.36
CA ALA A 14 -8.95 1.18 -9.78
C ALA A 14 -7.85 2.22 -10.10
N HIS A 15 -7.86 3.37 -9.41
CA HIS A 15 -6.82 4.40 -9.55
C HIS A 15 -5.46 3.89 -9.07
N PHE A 16 -5.37 3.34 -7.86
CA PHE A 16 -4.12 2.82 -7.29
C PHE A 16 -3.57 1.63 -8.07
N HIS A 17 -4.44 0.74 -8.53
CA HIS A 17 -4.07 -0.36 -9.42
C HIS A 17 -3.37 0.15 -10.68
N ARG A 18 -3.98 1.12 -11.39
CA ARG A 18 -3.37 1.73 -12.59
C ARG A 18 -2.09 2.49 -12.27
N LEU A 19 -2.08 3.24 -11.17
CA LEU A 19 -0.92 4.03 -10.74
C LEU A 19 0.28 3.11 -10.48
N VAL A 20 0.09 2.02 -9.74
CA VAL A 20 1.15 1.05 -9.46
C VAL A 20 1.70 0.47 -10.76
N ARG A 21 0.83 0.02 -11.67
CA ARG A 21 1.27 -0.54 -12.95
C ARG A 21 2.05 0.47 -13.80
N ALA A 22 1.67 1.75 -13.75
CA ALA A 22 2.32 2.80 -14.52
C ALA A 22 3.63 3.31 -13.91
N ARG A 23 3.78 3.27 -12.58
CA ARG A 23 4.92 3.87 -11.87
C ARG A 23 5.94 2.85 -11.37
N LEU A 24 5.52 1.62 -11.12
CA LEU A 24 6.39 0.53 -10.67
C LEU A 24 6.75 -0.37 -11.86
N VAL A 25 7.51 0.23 -12.78
CA VAL A 25 8.20 -0.45 -13.87
C VAL A 25 9.70 -0.48 -13.58
N ILE A 26 10.39 -1.46 -14.15
CA ILE A 26 11.85 -1.61 -14.07
C ILE A 26 12.53 -0.74 -15.13
N GLU A 27 13.86 -0.69 -15.19
CA GLU A 27 14.62 0.24 -16.05
C GLU A 27 14.24 0.14 -17.55
N ASP A 28 13.92 -1.06 -18.04
CA ASP A 28 13.45 -1.28 -19.41
C ASP A 28 11.97 -0.91 -19.65
N GLY A 29 11.30 -0.31 -18.65
CA GLY A 29 9.88 0.03 -18.69
C GLY A 29 8.94 -1.18 -18.54
N LEU A 30 9.48 -2.37 -18.30
CA LEU A 30 8.70 -3.60 -18.17
C LEU A 30 8.08 -3.76 -16.77
N ALA A 31 6.92 -4.39 -16.73
CA ALA A 31 6.26 -4.75 -15.48
C ALA A 31 6.96 -5.96 -14.84
N HIS A 32 7.30 -5.85 -13.56
CA HIS A 32 7.80 -6.96 -12.75
C HIS A 32 6.78 -7.28 -11.66
N ALA A 33 6.17 -8.47 -11.72
CA ALA A 33 5.02 -8.86 -10.89
C ALA A 33 5.30 -8.65 -9.40
N GLN A 34 6.43 -9.17 -8.90
CA GLN A 34 6.84 -9.07 -7.51
C GLN A 34 7.02 -7.62 -7.07
N THR A 35 7.57 -6.76 -7.94
CA THR A 35 7.73 -5.33 -7.64
C THR A 35 6.39 -4.61 -7.52
N GLN A 36 5.45 -4.90 -8.42
CA GLN A 36 4.13 -4.27 -8.41
C GLN A 36 3.28 -4.74 -7.22
N ILE A 37 3.26 -6.05 -6.95
CA ILE A 37 2.52 -6.63 -5.82
C ILE A 37 3.09 -6.12 -4.50
N LEU A 38 4.40 -6.24 -4.29
CA LEU A 38 5.03 -5.77 -3.05
C LEU A 38 4.88 -4.26 -2.89
N GLY A 39 5.04 -3.49 -3.96
CA GLY A 39 4.92 -2.03 -3.89
C GLY A 39 3.50 -1.55 -3.58
N ALA A 40 2.47 -2.18 -4.15
CA ALA A 40 1.08 -1.91 -3.79
C ALA A 40 0.78 -2.27 -2.34
N ALA A 41 1.31 -3.40 -1.86
CA ALA A 41 1.16 -3.81 -0.47
C ALA A 41 1.86 -2.84 0.50
N ARG A 42 3.09 -2.43 0.21
CA ARG A 42 3.80 -1.38 0.97
C ARG A 42 3.01 -0.09 1.02
N LEU A 43 2.43 0.34 -0.10
CA LEU A 43 1.56 1.52 -0.15
C LEU A 43 0.34 1.36 0.78
N ALA A 44 -0.34 0.22 0.77
CA ALA A 44 -1.46 -0.02 1.66
C ALA A 44 -1.06 0.05 3.14
N GLY A 45 0.07 -0.57 3.50
CA GLY A 45 0.62 -0.50 4.85
C GLY A 45 1.00 0.94 5.24
N LEU A 46 1.66 1.68 4.35
CA LEU A 46 2.04 3.08 4.57
C LEU A 46 0.85 4.01 4.79
N LEU A 47 -0.20 3.87 3.98
CA LEU A 47 -1.44 4.64 4.14
C LEU A 47 -2.11 4.30 5.47
N MET A 48 -2.08 3.02 5.86
CA MET A 48 -2.61 2.60 7.14
C MET A 48 -1.79 3.16 8.31
N PHE A 49 -0.46 3.10 8.25
CA PHE A 49 0.44 3.70 9.24
C PHE A 49 0.16 5.20 9.41
N ARG A 50 -0.06 5.93 8.31
CA ARG A 50 -0.44 7.36 8.34
C ARG A 50 -1.79 7.63 9.01
N SER A 51 -2.61 6.59 9.23
CA SER A 51 -3.85 6.70 10.00
C SER A 51 -3.66 6.53 11.50
N PHE A 52 -2.47 6.11 11.94
CA PHE A 52 -2.15 5.92 13.36
C PHE A 52 -1.96 7.27 14.03
N ARG A 53 -2.24 7.33 15.33
CA ARG A 53 -2.05 8.54 16.15
C ARG A 53 -0.74 8.45 16.94
N VAL A 54 0.34 8.13 16.24
CA VAL A 54 1.68 7.98 16.81
C VAL A 54 2.50 9.22 16.51
N ASP A 55 3.16 9.78 17.53
CA ASP A 55 4.15 10.84 17.32
C ASP A 55 5.44 10.22 16.77
N ILE A 56 5.74 10.56 15.52
CA ILE A 56 6.92 10.07 14.80
C ILE A 56 7.98 11.17 14.63
N ALA A 57 7.81 12.35 15.23
CA ALA A 57 8.69 13.50 15.00
C ALA A 57 10.15 13.25 15.43
N ALA A 58 10.34 12.44 16.48
CA ALA A 58 11.67 12.06 16.99
C ALA A 58 12.23 10.78 16.34
N LEU A 59 11.47 10.11 15.47
CA LEU A 59 11.88 8.85 14.86
C LEU A 59 12.57 9.09 13.51
N SER A 60 13.58 8.26 13.22
CA SER A 60 14.25 8.31 11.92
C SER A 60 13.37 7.68 10.83
N PRO A 61 13.24 8.31 9.65
CA PRO A 61 12.61 7.67 8.50
C PRO A 61 13.24 6.32 8.14
N GLY A 62 12.43 5.35 7.74
CA GLY A 62 12.87 3.99 7.45
C GLY A 62 13.07 3.11 8.69
N MET A 63 12.99 3.67 9.90
CA MET A 63 13.02 2.89 11.14
C MET A 63 11.79 1.98 11.23
N ARG A 64 11.99 0.74 11.71
CA ARG A 64 10.87 -0.17 12.05
C ARG A 64 10.34 0.19 13.43
N LEU A 65 9.04 0.42 13.52
CA LEU A 65 8.29 0.69 14.73
C LEU A 65 7.21 -0.38 14.88
N ALA A 66 7.33 -1.20 15.92
CA ALA A 66 6.26 -2.09 16.34
C ALA A 66 5.22 -1.30 17.15
N SER A 67 3.94 -1.53 16.89
CA SER A 67 2.84 -0.98 17.67
C SER A 67 1.63 -1.90 17.64
N GLU A 68 0.76 -1.79 18.63
CA GLU A 68 -0.50 -2.54 18.68
C GLU A 68 -1.40 -2.19 17.48
N GLU A 69 -1.36 -0.93 17.02
CA GLU A 69 -2.07 -0.51 15.82
C GLU A 69 -1.57 -1.22 14.56
N ALA A 70 -0.26 -1.46 14.44
CA ALA A 70 0.31 -2.19 13.31
C ALA A 70 -0.19 -3.65 13.30
N GLU A 71 -0.27 -4.31 14.46
CA GLU A 71 -0.80 -5.66 14.58
C GLU A 71 -2.29 -5.73 14.23
N LEU A 72 -3.10 -4.87 14.86
CA LEU A 72 -4.55 -4.81 14.64
C LEU A 72 -4.90 -4.51 13.18
N HIS A 73 -4.25 -3.50 12.60
CA HIS A 73 -4.53 -3.11 11.24
C HIS A 73 -3.86 -4.02 10.20
N GLY A 74 -2.80 -4.73 10.55
CA GLY A 74 -2.25 -5.82 9.76
C GLY A 74 -3.23 -6.95 9.54
N ALA A 75 -3.92 -7.39 10.60
CA ALA A 75 -4.99 -8.37 10.47
C ALA A 75 -6.10 -7.90 9.51
N ARG A 76 -6.48 -6.62 9.59
CA ARG A 76 -7.50 -6.03 8.70
C ARG A 76 -7.07 -5.99 7.24
N LEU A 77 -5.83 -5.57 6.92
CA LEU A 77 -5.36 -5.55 5.53
C LEU A 77 -5.30 -6.97 4.95
N ARG A 78 -4.86 -7.94 5.75
CA ARG A 78 -4.88 -9.37 5.39
C ARG A 78 -6.30 -9.86 5.09
N GLU A 79 -7.28 -9.56 5.93
CA GLU A 79 -8.68 -9.95 5.70
C GLU A 79 -9.23 -9.36 4.40
N VAL A 80 -8.97 -8.08 4.13
CA VAL A 80 -9.38 -7.42 2.87
C VAL A 80 -8.75 -8.12 1.67
N LEU A 81 -7.46 -8.42 1.73
CA LEU A 81 -6.73 -9.10 0.66
C LEU A 81 -7.35 -10.47 0.37
N MET A 82 -7.52 -11.30 1.39
CA MET A 82 -8.07 -12.65 1.24
C MET A 82 -9.50 -12.64 0.72
N ALA A 83 -10.37 -11.79 1.27
CA ALA A 83 -11.75 -11.67 0.83
C ALA A 83 -11.82 -11.20 -0.65
N THR A 84 -10.97 -10.26 -1.05
CA THR A 84 -10.92 -9.78 -2.44
C THR A 84 -10.42 -10.87 -3.38
N LEU A 85 -9.39 -11.63 -3.00
CA LEU A 85 -8.87 -12.74 -3.80
C LEU A 85 -9.93 -13.84 -4.01
N GLN A 86 -10.69 -14.18 -2.96
CA GLN A 86 -11.82 -15.12 -3.07
C GLN A 86 -12.90 -14.62 -4.03
N GLN A 87 -13.24 -13.33 -3.95
CA GLN A 87 -14.18 -12.70 -4.90
C GLN A 87 -13.66 -12.71 -6.35
N LEU A 88 -12.34 -12.68 -6.54
CA LEU A 88 -11.68 -12.80 -7.84
C LEU A 88 -11.47 -14.25 -8.30
N GLY A 89 -12.05 -15.24 -7.58
CA GLY A 89 -12.05 -16.65 -7.96
C GLY A 89 -10.88 -17.48 -7.43
N HIS A 90 -10.03 -16.92 -6.57
CA HIS A 90 -8.95 -17.67 -5.92
C HIS A 90 -9.48 -18.36 -4.65
N ALA A 91 -9.62 -19.68 -4.70
CA ALA A 91 -9.98 -20.51 -3.54
C ALA A 91 -8.77 -20.68 -2.59
N LEU A 92 -8.32 -19.57 -1.99
CA LEU A 92 -7.18 -19.50 -1.09
C LEU A 92 -7.66 -19.21 0.33
N HIS A 93 -7.18 -19.99 1.29
CA HIS A 93 -7.26 -19.73 2.72
C HIS A 93 -5.90 -19.31 3.27
N LEU A 94 -5.87 -18.77 4.48
CA LEU A 94 -4.61 -18.29 5.06
C LEU A 94 -3.61 -19.44 5.25
N ASP A 95 -4.10 -20.64 5.55
CA ASP A 95 -3.27 -21.84 5.72
C ASP A 95 -2.63 -22.31 4.41
N ASP A 96 -3.14 -21.85 3.26
CA ASP A 96 -2.61 -22.17 1.93
C ASP A 96 -1.47 -21.23 1.51
N VAL A 97 -1.21 -20.16 2.29
CA VAL A 97 -0.20 -19.13 1.95
C VAL A 97 1.20 -19.70 2.13
N ASP A 98 1.96 -19.75 1.02
CA ASP A 98 3.36 -20.19 1.05
C ASP A 98 4.28 -19.05 1.45
N HIS A 99 4.59 -18.98 2.74
CA HIS A 99 5.52 -17.99 3.29
C HIS A 99 6.98 -18.24 2.91
N ARG A 100 7.33 -19.38 2.30
CA ARG A 100 8.72 -19.70 1.96
C ARG A 100 9.23 -18.76 0.88
N GLY A 101 10.30 -18.03 1.20
CA GLY A 101 10.95 -17.13 0.25
C GLY A 101 10.20 -15.82 -0.02
N ALA A 102 9.05 -15.58 0.63
CA ALA A 102 8.38 -14.29 0.58
C ALA A 102 9.23 -13.24 1.32
N SER A 103 9.85 -12.35 0.55
CA SER A 103 10.80 -11.37 1.06
C SER A 103 10.84 -10.15 0.15
N ALA A 104 11.18 -9.00 0.73
CA ALA A 104 11.48 -7.77 0.00
C ALA A 104 12.54 -7.94 -1.10
N SER A 105 13.44 -8.92 -0.99
CA SER A 105 14.47 -9.23 -1.98
C SER A 105 13.91 -9.69 -3.34
N LEU A 106 12.64 -10.07 -3.40
CA LEU A 106 11.97 -10.39 -4.66
C LEU A 106 11.57 -9.15 -5.46
N SER A 107 11.58 -7.96 -4.85
CA SER A 107 11.34 -6.71 -5.57
C SER A 107 12.64 -6.15 -6.14
N GLN A 108 12.54 -5.57 -7.34
CA GLN A 108 13.63 -4.80 -7.95
C GLN A 108 13.68 -3.34 -7.46
N LEU A 109 12.79 -2.94 -6.54
CA LEU A 109 12.75 -1.60 -5.97
C LEU A 109 12.88 -1.67 -4.46
N ALA A 110 13.70 -0.78 -3.89
CA ALA A 110 13.73 -0.60 -2.46
C ALA A 110 12.41 0.02 -1.97
N PHE A 111 12.16 -0.08 -0.67
CA PHE A 111 10.96 0.49 -0.07
C PHE A 111 10.86 2.01 -0.32
N ILE A 112 11.98 2.73 -0.19
CA ILE A 112 12.04 4.18 -0.41
C ILE A 112 11.67 4.56 -1.85
N ASP A 113 12.09 3.78 -2.85
CA ASP A 113 11.74 4.03 -4.25
C ASP A 113 10.22 3.91 -4.48
N VAL A 114 9.59 2.90 -3.87
CA VAL A 114 8.13 2.73 -3.90
C VAL A 114 7.45 3.93 -3.23
N HIS A 115 7.96 4.34 -2.07
CA HIS A 115 7.44 5.48 -1.33
C HIS A 115 7.47 6.75 -2.17
N GLU A 116 8.60 7.07 -2.80
CA GLU A 116 8.76 8.28 -3.63
C GLU A 116 7.88 8.23 -4.88
N ARG A 117 7.79 7.07 -5.54
CA ARG A 117 7.05 6.92 -6.81
C ARG A 117 5.52 6.95 -6.63
N LEU A 118 5.00 6.50 -5.48
CA LEU A 118 3.57 6.30 -5.27
C LEU A 118 2.94 7.27 -4.27
N THR A 119 3.64 7.68 -3.22
CA THR A 119 2.98 8.35 -2.08
C THR A 119 2.41 9.71 -2.47
N LEU A 120 3.16 10.55 -3.18
CA LEU A 120 2.67 11.88 -3.59
C LEU A 120 1.47 11.82 -4.54
N PRO A 121 1.49 11.03 -5.64
CA PRO A 121 0.31 10.89 -6.49
C PRO A 121 -0.93 10.40 -5.75
N VAL A 122 -0.76 9.49 -4.79
CA VAL A 122 -1.87 8.97 -3.96
C VAL A 122 -2.43 10.06 -3.05
N LEU A 123 -1.58 10.81 -2.37
CA LEU A 123 -2.04 11.91 -1.50
C LEU A 123 -2.75 13.01 -2.32
N ALA A 124 -2.23 13.36 -3.49
CA ALA A 124 -2.87 14.30 -4.42
C ALA A 124 -4.21 13.78 -4.99
N TYR A 125 -4.41 12.46 -5.02
CA TYR A 125 -5.72 11.87 -5.29
C TYR A 125 -6.66 12.04 -4.09
N LEU A 126 -6.17 11.80 -2.88
CA LEU A 126 -6.97 11.89 -1.64
C LEU A 126 -7.38 13.31 -1.28
N GLU A 127 -6.57 14.33 -1.58
CA GLU A 127 -6.94 15.75 -1.40
C GLU A 127 -8.21 16.16 -2.16
N ARG A 128 -8.53 15.45 -3.25
CA ARG A 128 -9.71 15.69 -4.08
C ARG A 128 -10.82 14.68 -3.83
N SER A 129 -10.67 13.84 -2.81
CA SER A 129 -11.59 12.76 -2.48
C SER A 129 -12.16 12.97 -1.07
N PRO A 130 -13.45 12.69 -0.83
CA PRO A 130 -14.01 12.68 0.53
C PRO A 130 -13.52 11.45 1.34
N MET A 131 -12.63 10.64 0.80
CA MET A 131 -12.13 9.42 1.40
C MET A 131 -11.00 9.70 2.40
N GLY A 132 -11.11 9.14 3.61
CA GLY A 132 -10.02 9.16 4.58
C GLY A 132 -8.88 8.20 4.22
N VAL A 133 -7.69 8.47 4.75
CA VAL A 133 -6.47 7.68 4.49
C VAL A 133 -6.62 6.19 4.85
N ARG A 134 -7.45 5.86 5.84
CA ARG A 134 -7.75 4.47 6.23
C ARG A 134 -8.53 3.72 5.14
N ASP A 135 -9.52 4.36 4.52
CA ASP A 135 -10.26 3.77 3.40
C ASP A 135 -9.37 3.69 2.15
N ALA A 136 -8.43 4.62 1.98
CA ALA A 136 -7.42 4.55 0.94
C ALA A 136 -6.47 3.35 1.12
N ALA A 137 -6.07 3.05 2.36
CA ALA A 137 -5.29 1.86 2.67
C ALA A 137 -6.04 0.57 2.31
N VAL A 138 -7.35 0.51 2.61
CA VAL A 138 -8.21 -0.62 2.19
C VAL A 138 -8.27 -0.71 0.67
N ALA A 139 -8.48 0.40 -0.03
CA ALA A 139 -8.49 0.43 -1.49
C ALA A 139 -7.14 -0.01 -2.10
N ALA A 140 -6.02 0.33 -1.48
CA ALA A 140 -4.69 -0.12 -1.91
C ALA A 140 -4.47 -1.64 -1.65
N ALA A 141 -5.02 -2.18 -0.55
CA ALA A 141 -5.02 -3.63 -0.32
C ALA A 141 -5.89 -4.38 -1.34
N THR A 142 -7.07 -3.85 -1.70
CA THR A 142 -7.90 -4.37 -2.78
C THR A 142 -7.20 -4.27 -4.13
N ALA A 143 -6.47 -3.18 -4.40
CA ALA A 143 -5.65 -3.05 -5.61
C ALA A 143 -4.51 -4.08 -5.64
N THR A 144 -3.95 -4.42 -4.48
CA THR A 144 -2.95 -5.49 -4.34
C THR A 144 -3.51 -6.85 -4.73
N ALA A 145 -4.74 -7.20 -4.29
CA ALA A 145 -5.44 -8.40 -4.76
C ALA A 145 -5.65 -8.40 -6.29
N GLY A 146 -6.02 -7.25 -6.86
CA GLY A 146 -6.14 -7.10 -8.32
C GLY A 146 -4.84 -7.39 -9.05
N LEU A 147 -3.71 -6.89 -8.54
CA LEU A 147 -2.39 -7.15 -9.11
C LEU A 147 -2.00 -8.62 -9.00
N ILE A 148 -2.32 -9.29 -7.88
CA ILE A 148 -2.09 -10.74 -7.73
C ILE A 148 -2.90 -11.51 -8.77
N HIS A 149 -4.16 -11.13 -8.99
CA HIS A 149 -5.01 -11.75 -10.01
C HIS A 149 -4.45 -11.53 -11.43
N ASP A 150 -4.09 -10.31 -11.78
CA ASP A 150 -3.52 -9.96 -13.10
C ASP A 150 -2.20 -10.69 -13.37
N HIS A 151 -1.38 -10.91 -12.34
CA HIS A 151 -0.07 -11.56 -12.43
C HIS A 151 -0.10 -13.07 -12.13
N ALA A 152 -1.27 -13.69 -11.98
CA ALA A 152 -1.40 -15.12 -11.70
C ALA A 152 -0.61 -16.03 -12.68
N PRO A 153 -0.47 -15.72 -13.99
CA PRO A 153 0.36 -16.51 -14.90
C PRO A 153 1.87 -16.43 -14.61
N ALA A 154 2.34 -15.33 -14.00
CA ALA A 154 3.75 -15.09 -13.72
C ALA A 154 4.14 -15.48 -12.28
N MET A 155 3.21 -15.39 -11.34
CA MET A 155 3.42 -15.73 -9.93
C MET A 155 2.14 -16.36 -9.36
N PRO A 156 2.18 -17.61 -8.87
CA PRO A 156 1.00 -18.24 -8.31
C PRO A 156 0.44 -17.50 -7.09
N ALA A 157 -0.89 -17.48 -6.95
CA ALA A 157 -1.59 -16.64 -5.96
C ALA A 157 -1.13 -16.85 -4.50
N HIS A 158 -0.86 -18.08 -4.06
CA HIS A 158 -0.38 -18.36 -2.70
C HIS A 158 0.95 -17.67 -2.36
N GLN A 159 1.95 -17.73 -3.24
CA GLN A 159 3.23 -17.05 -3.09
C GLN A 159 3.07 -15.53 -3.22
N ALA A 160 2.27 -15.07 -4.17
CA ALA A 160 1.99 -13.66 -4.39
C ALA A 160 1.29 -13.02 -3.17
N THR A 161 0.40 -13.78 -2.53
CA THR A 161 -0.26 -13.41 -1.27
C THR A 161 0.76 -13.30 -0.14
N ALA A 162 1.67 -14.27 0.01
CA ALA A 162 2.72 -14.19 1.02
C ALA A 162 3.60 -12.93 0.85
N LEU A 163 3.95 -12.60 -0.39
CA LEU A 163 4.70 -11.39 -0.71
C LEU A 163 3.91 -10.11 -0.35
N ALA A 164 2.61 -10.07 -0.63
CA ALA A 164 1.74 -8.96 -0.25
C ALA A 164 1.65 -8.81 1.28
N LEU A 165 1.54 -9.92 2.03
CA LEU A 165 1.53 -9.87 3.50
C LEU A 165 2.83 -9.29 4.06
N HIS A 166 3.98 -9.67 3.50
CA HIS A 166 5.26 -9.07 3.84
C HIS A 166 5.28 -7.57 3.55
N GLY A 167 4.77 -7.14 2.41
CA GLY A 167 4.68 -5.72 2.05
C GLY A 167 3.74 -4.92 2.95
N PHE A 168 2.61 -5.48 3.37
CA PHE A 168 1.73 -4.85 4.35
C PHE A 168 2.46 -4.63 5.67
N GLU A 169 3.11 -5.66 6.20
CA GLU A 169 3.86 -5.57 7.46
C GLU A 169 4.96 -4.51 7.38
N GLU A 170 5.74 -4.52 6.30
CA GLU A 170 6.79 -3.53 6.08
C GLU A 170 6.20 -2.11 6.01
N GLY A 171 5.08 -1.90 5.30
CA GLY A 171 4.41 -0.61 5.24
C GLY A 171 3.78 -0.16 6.57
N LEU A 172 3.24 -1.09 7.35
CA LEU A 172 2.59 -0.86 8.65
C LEU A 172 3.55 -0.56 9.78
N THR A 173 4.84 -0.80 9.58
CA THR A 173 5.84 -0.67 10.64
C THR A 173 7.01 0.21 10.23
N THR A 174 7.09 0.68 8.99
CA THR A 174 8.17 1.57 8.57
C THR A 174 7.77 3.03 8.75
N VAL A 175 8.52 3.77 9.56
CA VAL A 175 8.35 5.23 9.72
C VAL A 175 8.51 5.89 8.34
N PRO A 176 7.48 6.57 7.82
CA PRO A 176 7.51 7.10 6.48
C PRO A 176 8.50 8.25 6.35
N TRP A 177 9.11 8.39 5.18
CA TRP A 177 9.91 9.56 4.88
C TRP A 177 9.05 10.83 4.87
N PRO A 178 9.57 11.95 5.42
CA PRO A 178 8.96 13.25 5.23
C PRO A 178 8.87 13.50 3.75
N LEU A 179 7.70 13.97 3.31
CA LEU A 179 7.46 14.28 1.89
C LEU A 179 8.21 15.56 1.44
N ALA A 180 9.05 16.13 2.32
CA ALA A 180 9.56 17.49 2.25
C ALA A 180 10.70 17.71 1.25
N SER A 181 11.51 16.70 0.91
CA SER A 181 12.60 16.86 -0.06
C SER A 181 12.09 16.91 -1.51
N THR A 182 10.97 16.25 -1.81
CA THR A 182 10.35 16.24 -3.16
C THR A 182 9.26 17.32 -3.30
N CYS A 183 8.54 17.66 -2.22
CA CYS A 183 7.51 18.72 -2.25
C CYS A 183 8.07 20.13 -2.41
N ALA A 184 9.20 20.47 -1.78
CA ALA A 184 9.75 21.83 -1.87
C ALA A 184 10.19 22.20 -3.30
N ALA A 185 10.69 21.23 -4.07
CA ALA A 185 11.14 21.43 -5.45
C ALA A 185 9.98 21.49 -6.48
N ILE A 186 8.84 20.85 -6.20
CA ILE A 186 7.72 20.75 -7.16
C ILE A 186 6.55 21.69 -6.80
N PHE A 187 6.32 21.97 -5.51
CA PHE A 187 5.11 22.66 -5.02
C PHE A 187 5.38 23.85 -4.09
N GLY A 188 6.65 24.23 -3.87
CA GLY A 188 7.02 25.23 -2.88
C GLY A 188 6.94 24.69 -1.44
N GLN A 189 7.56 25.40 -0.48
CA GLN A 189 7.56 24.95 0.91
C GLN A 189 6.14 24.86 1.46
N PRO A 190 5.69 23.69 1.97
CA PRO A 190 4.41 23.61 2.64
C PRO A 190 4.52 24.28 4.01
N SER A 191 3.64 25.24 4.26
CA SER A 191 3.41 25.80 5.58
C SER A 191 2.83 24.73 6.49
N CYS A 192 3.66 24.24 7.41
CA CYS A 192 3.38 23.48 8.63
C CYS A 192 2.42 22.27 8.52
N ALA A 193 2.95 21.12 8.96
CA ALA A 193 2.23 19.87 9.14
C ALA A 193 0.95 20.05 9.95
N TYR A 194 -0.20 19.66 9.40
CA TYR A 194 -1.32 18.99 10.08
C TYR A 194 -2.38 18.69 9.01
N ILE A 195 -2.61 17.42 8.69
CA ILE A 195 -3.90 17.03 8.11
C ILE A 195 -4.87 16.99 9.29
N SER A 196 -5.57 18.11 9.51
CA SER A 196 -6.76 18.12 10.34
C SER A 196 -7.77 17.15 9.73
N THR A 197 -7.99 16.02 10.40
CA THR A 197 -9.14 15.18 10.12
C THR A 197 -10.36 15.87 10.71
N MET A 198 -11.19 16.48 9.85
CA MET A 198 -12.51 16.91 10.27
C MET A 198 -13.33 15.68 10.65
N SER A 199 -13.90 15.75 11.85
CA SER A 199 -14.83 14.77 12.44
C SER A 199 -16.18 14.80 11.73
#